data_AF-A0A7W8SUG6-F1
#
_entry.id   AF-A0A7W8SUG6-F1
#
_cell.length_a   1.000
_cell.length_b   1.000
_cell.length_c   1.000
_cell.angle_alpha   90.00
_cell.angle_beta   90.00
_cell.angle_gamma   90.00
#
_symmetry.space_group_name_H-M   'P 1'
#
loop_
_entity.id
_entity.type
_entity.pdbx_description
1 polymer ?
#
loop_
_entity_poly.entity_id
_entity_poly.type
_entity_poly.pdbx_seq_one_letter_code
_entity_poly.pdbx_strand_id
1 'polypeptide(L)'
;MRQGRARYIGVGPLRAVGLADARRLALECCRQLLDGVDPLDARQGERTAAKVEKAKGMTFAACATAYIDVHRNGCKNAKQVSQ
;
A
#
# COMPACT_ATOMS: atom_id res chain seq x y z
N MET A 1 19.15 0.81 -15.44
CA MET A 1 19.47 -0.13 -14.35
C MET A 1 19.75 0.67 -13.11
N ARG A 2 19.20 0.31 -11.95
CA ARG A 2 19.50 1.01 -10.68
C ARG A 2 20.29 0.04 -9.80
N GLN A 3 21.45 0.47 -9.33
CA GLN A 3 22.39 -0.38 -8.59
C GLN A 3 22.76 -1.69 -9.31
N GLY A 4 22.89 -1.65 -10.64
CA GLY A 4 23.21 -2.83 -11.45
C GLY A 4 22.08 -3.85 -11.59
N ARG A 5 20.88 -3.58 -11.06
CA ARG A 5 19.70 -4.45 -11.21
C ARG A 5 18.69 -3.88 -12.21
N ALA A 6 18.16 -4.77 -13.04
CA ALA A 6 16.97 -4.50 -13.83
C ALA A 6 15.75 -4.45 -12.89
N ARG A 7 14.94 -3.39 -13.02
CA ARG A 7 13.66 -3.28 -12.34
C ARG A 7 12.57 -3.28 -13.39
N TYR A 8 11.49 -4.00 -13.12
CA TYR A 8 10.35 -4.11 -14.01
C TYR A 8 9.13 -3.47 -13.38
N ILE A 9 8.36 -2.73 -14.18
CA ILE A 9 7.09 -2.14 -13.75
C ILE A 9 5.96 -2.70 -14.61
N GLY A 10 4.96 -3.28 -13.95
CA GLY A 10 3.73 -3.73 -14.61
C GLY A 10 2.80 -2.54 -14.86
N VAL A 11 2.45 -2.31 -16.12
CA VAL A 11 1.52 -1.25 -16.55
C VAL A 11 0.04 -1.63 -16.42
N GLY A 12 -0.28 -2.93 -16.33
CA GLY A 12 -1.63 -3.43 -16.08
C GLY A 12 -1.98 -4.68 -16.91
N PRO A 13 -3.12 -5.32 -16.64
CA PRO A 13 -3.59 -6.45 -17.42
C PRO A 13 -4.25 -6.00 -18.74
N LEU A 14 -4.14 -6.82 -19.78
CA LEU A 14 -4.67 -6.54 -21.12
C LEU A 14 -6.16 -6.15 -21.14
N ARG A 15 -6.99 -6.77 -20.27
CA ARG A 15 -8.42 -6.48 -20.18
C ARG A 15 -8.75 -5.07 -19.70
N ALA A 16 -7.83 -4.42 -18.99
CA ALA A 16 -8.02 -3.10 -18.40
C ALA A 16 -7.18 -2.02 -19.10
N VAL A 17 -6.04 -2.41 -19.69
CA VAL A 17 -5.10 -1.51 -20.37
C VAL A 17 -4.88 -2.02 -21.78
N GLY A 18 -5.47 -1.33 -22.75
CA GLY A 18 -5.27 -1.61 -24.17
C GLY A 18 -3.86 -1.26 -24.64
N LEU A 19 -3.51 -1.67 -25.87
CA LEU A 19 -2.15 -1.49 -26.42
C LEU A 19 -1.71 -0.01 -26.46
N ALA A 20 -2.62 0.88 -26.86
CA ALA A 20 -2.33 2.32 -26.94
C ALA A 20 -1.97 2.90 -25.57
N ASP A 21 -2.77 2.59 -24.54
CA ASP A 21 -2.51 3.04 -23.17
C ASP A 21 -1.26 2.41 -22.59
N ALA A 22 -1.01 1.12 -22.84
CA ALA A 22 0.21 0.45 -22.40
C ALA A 22 1.46 1.14 -22.96
N ARG A 23 1.44 1.52 -24.25
CA ARG A 23 2.54 2.27 -24.88
C ARG A 23 2.72 3.66 -24.27
N ARG A 24 1.62 4.37 -24.01
CA ARG A 24 1.64 5.69 -23.35
C ARG A 24 2.24 5.59 -21.95
N LEU A 25 1.78 4.66 -21.13
CA LEU A 25 2.30 4.42 -19.78
C LEU A 25 3.79 4.05 -19.79
N ALA A 26 4.23 3.27 -20.78
CA ALA A 26 5.64 2.93 -20.94
C ALA A 26 6.49 4.18 -21.25
N LEU A 27 6.00 5.08 -22.11
CA LEU A 27 6.67 6.35 -22.41
C LEU A 27 6.71 7.27 -21.18
N GLU A 28 5.62 7.36 -20.42
CA GLU A 28 5.58 8.12 -19.17
C GLU A 28 6.62 7.59 -18.16
N CYS A 29 6.73 6.26 -18.00
CA CYS A 29 7.76 5.65 -17.16
C CYS A 29 9.17 5.97 -17.66
N CYS A 30 9.40 5.94 -18.98
CA CYS A 30 10.69 6.31 -19.57
C CYS A 30 11.03 7.79 -19.31
N ARG A 31 10.03 8.68 -19.41
CA ARG A 31 10.19 10.10 -19.11
C ARG A 31 10.56 10.33 -17.64
N GLN A 32 9.87 9.67 -16.71
CA GLN A 32 10.22 9.76 -15.29
C GLN A 32 11.68 9.34 -15.03
N LEU A 33 12.14 8.28 -15.71
CA LEU A 33 13.54 7.86 -15.62
C LEU A 33 14.53 8.91 -16.16
N LEU A 34 14.18 9.61 -17.25
CA LEU A 34 14.98 10.72 -17.78
C LEU A 34 15.02 11.91 -16.80
N ASP A 35 13.92 12.16 -16.11
CA ASP A 35 13.80 13.18 -15.05
C ASP A 35 14.48 12.74 -13.74
N GLY A 36 15.12 11.56 -13.71
CA GLY A 36 15.82 11.02 -12.54
C GLY A 36 14.89 10.40 -11.47
N VAL A 37 13.61 10.26 -11.78
CA VAL A 37 12.59 9.68 -10.89
C VAL A 37 12.39 8.20 -11.23
N ASP A 38 12.52 7.33 -10.23
CA ASP A 38 12.19 5.91 -10.41
C ASP A 38 10.66 5.70 -10.32
N PRO A 39 9.99 5.25 -11.40
CA PRO A 39 8.53 5.08 -11.44
C PRO A 39 8.01 4.12 -10.36
N LEU A 40 8.82 3.14 -9.93
CA LEU A 40 8.44 2.22 -8.86
C LEU A 40 8.44 2.89 -7.50
N ASP A 41 9.44 3.73 -7.24
CA ASP A 41 9.56 4.43 -5.97
C ASP A 41 8.48 5.50 -5.86
N ALA A 42 8.17 6.22 -6.94
CA ALA A 42 7.05 7.16 -6.99
C ALA A 42 5.72 6.47 -6.65
N ARG A 43 5.42 5.35 -7.32
CA ARG A 43 4.21 4.55 -7.07
C ARG A 43 4.16 3.99 -5.65
N GLN A 44 5.30 3.56 -5.12
CA GLN A 44 5.38 3.05 -3.76
C GLN A 44 5.18 4.18 -2.74
N GLY A 45 5.76 5.36 -2.99
CA GLY A 45 5.59 6.57 -2.20
C GLY A 45 4.12 6.95 -2.05
N GLU A 46 3.38 7.02 -3.17
CA GLU A 46 1.94 7.28 -3.17
C GLU A 46 1.15 6.25 -2.35
N ARG A 47 1.46 4.95 -2.52
CA ARG A 47 0.82 3.89 -1.74
C ARG A 47 1.11 4.01 -0.26
N THR A 48 2.34 4.34 0.12
CA THR A 48 2.70 4.54 1.52
C THR A 48 2.02 5.78 2.10
N ALA A 49 1.97 6.88 1.35
CA ALA A 49 1.29 8.09 1.77
C ALA A 49 -0.21 7.84 2.00
N ALA A 50 -0.88 7.15 1.06
CA ALA A 50 -2.28 6.78 1.22
C ALA A 50 -2.52 5.88 2.44
N LYS A 51 -1.60 4.94 2.73
CA LYS A 51 -1.67 4.12 3.95
C LYS A 51 -1.49 4.94 5.22
N VAL A 52 -0.54 5.87 5.23
CA VAL A 52 -0.28 6.77 6.37
C VAL A 52 -1.50 7.66 6.62
N GLU A 53 -2.07 8.28 5.60
CA GLU A 53 -3.30 9.07 5.73
C GLU A 53 -4.47 8.24 6.27
N LYS A 54 -4.63 7.00 5.79
CA LYS A 54 -5.64 6.08 6.33
C LYS A 54 -5.36 5.74 7.80
N ALA A 55 -4.09 5.53 8.17
CA ALA A 55 -3.70 5.20 9.54
C ALA A 55 -3.88 6.38 10.51
N LYS A 56 -3.69 7.63 10.05
CA LYS A 56 -4.01 8.83 10.86
C LYS A 56 -5.49 8.87 11.28
N GLY A 57 -6.39 8.23 10.53
CA GLY A 57 -7.80 8.10 10.90
C GLY A 57 -8.10 7.08 12.01
N MET A 58 -7.18 6.16 12.33
CA MET A 58 -7.32 5.21 13.44
C MET A 58 -6.38 5.58 14.58
N THR A 59 -6.95 6.13 15.66
CA THR A 59 -6.18 6.34 16.89
C THR A 59 -5.81 5.01 17.53
N PHE A 60 -4.73 4.97 18.30
CA PHE A 60 -4.34 3.79 19.08
C PHE A 60 -5.50 3.29 19.96
N ALA A 61 -6.28 4.22 20.53
CA ALA A 61 -7.49 3.90 21.29
C ALA A 61 -8.54 3.15 20.45
N ALA A 62 -8.80 3.58 19.22
CA ALA A 62 -9.73 2.90 18.31
C ALA A 62 -9.24 1.48 17.94
N CYS A 63 -7.93 1.30 17.73
CA CYS A 63 -7.32 -0.01 17.53
C CYS A 63 -7.45 -0.91 18.77
N ALA A 64 -7.20 -0.37 19.97
CA ALA A 64 -7.28 -1.10 21.22
C ALA A 64 -8.71 -1.57 21.52
N THR A 65 -9.71 -0.71 21.32
CA THR A 65 -11.13 -1.08 21.49
C THR A 65 -11.55 -2.17 20.51
N ALA A 66 -11.21 -2.02 19.22
CA ALA A 66 -11.50 -3.04 18.22
C ALA A 66 -10.81 -4.38 18.52
N TYR A 67 -9.58 -4.36 19.03
CA TYR A 67 -8.86 -5.56 19.44
C TYR A 67 -9.52 -6.26 20.64
N ILE A 68 -9.93 -5.49 21.67
CA ILE A 68 -10.65 -6.00 22.83
C ILE A 68 -11.99 -6.62 22.42
N ASP A 69 -12.74 -5.97 21.52
CA ASP A 69 -14.04 -6.47 21.07
C ASP A 69 -13.96 -7.78 20.28
N VAL A 70 -12.94 -7.93 19.42
CA VAL A 70 -12.69 -9.18 18.67
C VAL A 70 -12.28 -10.33 19.59
N HIS A 71 -11.47 -10.05 20.62
CA HIS A 71 -10.97 -11.06 21.55
C HIS A 71 -11.91 -11.32 22.74
N ARG A 72 -12.98 -10.51 22.89
CA ARG A 72 -14.00 -10.67 23.95
C ARG A 72 -14.70 -12.02 23.88
N ASN A 73 -14.84 -12.61 22.69
CA ASN A 73 -15.45 -13.93 22.51
C ASN A 73 -14.53 -15.10 22.91
N GLY A 74 -13.21 -14.88 23.05
CA GLY A 74 -12.26 -15.84 23.62
C GLY A 74 -12.14 -15.76 25.14
N CYS A 75 -12.52 -14.63 25.75
CA CYS A 75 -12.53 -14.42 27.20
C CYS A 75 -13.87 -14.86 27.83
N LYS A 76 -14.41 -16.02 27.46
CA LYS A 76 -15.45 -16.69 28.26
C LYS A 76 -14.80 -17.65 29.26
N ASN A 77 -14.03 -17.12 30.19
CA ASN A 77 -13.80 -17.75 31.48
C ASN A 77 -14.06 -16.70 32.56
N ALA A 78 -15.23 -16.80 33.18
CA ALA A 78 -15.80 -15.89 34.16
C ALA A 78 -15.04 -15.87 35.52
N LYS A 79 -13.73 -15.61 35.51
CA LYS A 79 -12.91 -15.54 36.75
C LYS A 79 -11.88 -14.40 36.84
N GLN A 80 -11.87 -13.44 35.92
CA GLN A 80 -10.98 -12.27 36.03
C GLN A 80 -11.72 -10.94 35.93
N VAL A 81 -12.81 -10.81 36.69
CA VAL A 81 -13.33 -9.50 37.13
C VAL A 81 -13.41 -9.55 38.66
N SER A 82 -12.25 -9.61 39.30
CA SER A 82 -12.06 -9.37 40.74
C SER A 82 -10.57 -9.54 41.06
N GLN A 83 -9.82 -8.45 41.04
CA GLN A 83 -8.99 -7.92 42.15
C GLN A 83 -8.06 -6.83 41.62
#